data_AF-A0A923LEL9-F1
#
_entry.id   AF-A0A923LEL9-F1
#
_cell.length_a   1.000
_cell.length_b   1.000
_cell.length_c   1.000
_cell.angle_alpha   90.00
_cell.angle_beta   90.00
_cell.angle_gamma   90.00
#
_symmetry.space_group_name_H-M   'P 1'
#
loop_
_entity.id
_entity.type
_entity.pdbx_description
1 polymer ?
#
loop_
_entity_poly.entity_id
_entity_poly.type
_entity_poly.pdbx_seq_one_letter_code
_entity_poly.pdbx_strand_id
1 'polypeptide(L)'
;AALPRELSGEQQLALVRAYVKDNFVDKGMCADFAIHDKGTGNPHVHIMLTLRPLKENGQWGAKCRKAYDLDENGQRIPDGKGGWKNHRVDTTDWNDKGNVEIWRAVWAACTNRALESAGRPERIDHRSYKRQGIDKIPSVHLGPAASQMEKRGIRTDKGEVNRQIAADNKLLKEIKARITRLYRWSKAETEKPQTQQSSLTALWEAQQQLNAPHTRTGKIRALQESAALFSFLQANGIQSMQQLHEKIADMNSRYYDLRGKIVKAERRIAILTERGEMWEQYNQYKSIHKQLAKVKPEKREQFEQRHSRELILYDAAARYLKELKDSGEAITPKAWQLEIDQLAAGKQTDTLAMKAMREDLKAVERLRKTAEQLSRQERDKSHDRGPER
;
A
#
# COMPACT_ATOMS: atom_id res chain seq x y z
N ALA A 1 -15.75 -2.83 11.50
CA ALA A 1 -15.33 -2.22 10.21
C ALA A 1 -15.34 -0.70 10.34
N ALA A 2 -14.48 0.02 9.61
CA ALA A 2 -14.52 1.49 9.54
C ALA A 2 -15.71 1.94 8.69
N LEU A 3 -16.32 3.07 9.04
CA LEU A 3 -17.44 3.69 8.33
C LEU A 3 -16.98 4.99 7.64
N PRO A 4 -17.51 5.35 6.46
CA PRO A 4 -17.19 6.62 5.84
C PRO A 4 -17.75 7.78 6.66
N ARG A 5 -16.88 8.72 7.03
CA ARG A 5 -17.25 9.97 7.73
C ARG A 5 -18.06 10.92 6.85
N GLU A 6 -18.02 10.69 5.54
CA GLU A 6 -18.73 11.44 4.52
C GLU A 6 -20.24 11.13 4.54
N LEU A 7 -20.65 10.03 5.16
CA LEU A 7 -22.04 9.63 5.38
C LEU A 7 -22.55 10.14 6.74
N SER A 8 -23.82 10.54 6.80
CA SER A 8 -24.51 10.83 8.05
C SER A 8 -24.68 9.58 8.94
N GLY A 9 -24.96 9.77 10.22
CA GLY A 9 -25.20 8.66 11.15
C GLY A 9 -26.33 7.73 10.71
N GLU A 10 -27.41 8.28 10.15
CA GLU A 10 -28.53 7.50 9.61
C GLU A 10 -28.11 6.67 8.38
N GLN A 11 -27.35 7.27 7.46
CA GLN A 11 -26.82 6.56 6.30
C GLN A 11 -25.82 5.47 6.70
N GLN A 12 -24.99 5.72 7.71
CA GLN A 12 -24.09 4.72 8.28
C GLN A 12 -24.87 3.56 8.91
N LEU A 13 -25.93 3.86 9.68
CA LEU A 13 -26.79 2.83 10.26
C LEU A 13 -27.48 1.99 9.18
N ALA A 14 -28.02 2.62 8.14
CA ALA A 14 -28.66 1.94 7.01
C ALA A 14 -27.67 1.01 6.28
N LEU A 15 -26.45 1.49 6.00
CA LEU A 15 -25.37 0.70 5.41
C LEU A 15 -25.06 -0.54 6.26
N VAL A 16 -24.86 -0.36 7.56
CA VAL A 16 -24.55 -1.46 8.49
C VAL A 16 -25.69 -2.47 8.54
N ARG A 17 -26.94 -2.02 8.69
CA ARG A 17 -28.12 -2.90 8.74
C ARG A 17 -28.24 -3.75 7.48
N ALA A 18 -28.16 -3.13 6.30
CA ALA A 18 -28.23 -3.85 5.03
C ALA A 18 -27.09 -4.88 4.91
N TYR A 19 -25.85 -4.45 5.20
CA TYR A 19 -24.70 -5.36 5.14
C TYR A 19 -24.83 -6.54 6.10
N VAL A 20 -25.21 -6.30 7.35
CA VAL A 20 -25.37 -7.34 8.38
C VAL A 20 -26.47 -8.32 7.99
N LYS A 21 -27.62 -7.80 7.53
CA LYS A 21 -28.74 -8.62 7.11
C LYS A 21 -28.33 -9.57 5.98
N ASP A 22 -27.84 -9.01 4.87
CA ASP A 22 -27.63 -9.77 3.62
C ASP A 22 -26.45 -10.75 3.71
N ASN A 23 -25.45 -10.48 4.56
CA ASN A 23 -24.22 -11.28 4.63
C ASN A 23 -24.17 -12.25 5.80
N PHE A 24 -24.89 -11.97 6.89
CA PHE A 24 -24.82 -12.77 8.10
C PHE A 24 -26.18 -13.34 8.50
N VAL A 25 -27.20 -12.49 8.65
CA VAL A 25 -28.52 -12.93 9.13
C VAL A 25 -29.19 -13.85 8.11
N ASP A 26 -29.12 -13.52 6.83
CA ASP A 26 -29.65 -14.36 5.74
C ASP A 26 -28.89 -15.70 5.61
N LYS A 27 -27.73 -15.85 6.27
CA LYS A 27 -26.96 -17.11 6.36
C LYS A 27 -27.24 -17.89 7.66
N GLY A 28 -28.21 -17.44 8.47
CA GLY A 28 -28.64 -18.09 9.70
C GLY A 28 -27.84 -17.71 10.96
N MET A 29 -27.00 -16.67 10.89
CA MET A 29 -26.31 -16.13 12.06
C MET A 29 -27.20 -15.12 12.79
N CYS A 30 -27.18 -15.10 14.12
CA CYS A 30 -27.62 -13.93 14.86
C CYS A 30 -26.48 -12.92 14.92
N ALA A 31 -26.79 -11.65 14.64
CA ALA A 31 -25.82 -10.57 14.62
C ALA A 31 -26.22 -9.48 15.62
N ASP A 32 -25.28 -9.12 16.49
CA ASP A 32 -25.35 -7.94 17.34
C ASP A 32 -24.32 -6.93 16.86
N PHE A 33 -24.70 -5.66 16.70
CA PHE A 33 -23.77 -4.65 16.23
C PHE A 33 -23.90 -3.32 16.97
N ALA A 34 -22.76 -2.66 17.16
CA ALA A 34 -22.66 -1.35 17.79
C ALA A 34 -21.81 -0.42 16.91
N ILE A 35 -22.35 0.76 16.58
CA ILE A 35 -21.62 1.82 15.88
C ILE A 35 -21.01 2.74 16.93
N HIS A 36 -19.70 2.97 16.82
CA HIS A 36 -18.91 3.85 17.66
C HIS A 36 -18.42 5.04 16.84
N ASP A 37 -18.71 6.25 17.31
CA ASP A 37 -18.04 7.46 16.88
C ASP A 37 -17.65 8.29 18.11
N LYS A 38 -16.34 8.41 18.35
CA LYS A 38 -15.78 9.17 19.48
C LYS A 38 -15.44 10.61 19.09
N GLY A 39 -15.86 11.08 17.91
CA GLY A 39 -15.46 12.37 17.36
C GLY A 39 -13.99 12.44 16.94
N THR A 40 -13.27 11.31 16.90
CA THR A 40 -11.84 11.25 16.57
C THR A 40 -11.58 11.07 15.07
N GLY A 41 -12.62 11.23 14.23
CA GLY A 41 -12.53 11.04 12.78
C GLY A 41 -12.40 9.58 12.33
N ASN A 42 -12.81 8.61 13.17
CA ASN A 42 -12.79 7.19 12.84
C ASN A 42 -14.07 6.49 13.32
N PRO A 43 -15.25 6.81 12.74
CA PRO A 43 -16.46 6.07 13.03
C PRO A 43 -16.29 4.61 12.58
N HIS A 44 -16.71 3.67 13.41
CA HIS A 44 -16.55 2.24 13.14
C HIS A 44 -17.67 1.42 13.77
N VAL A 45 -17.93 0.24 13.22
CA VAL A 45 -18.90 -0.73 13.72
C VAL A 45 -18.21 -1.98 14.27
N HIS A 46 -18.65 -2.45 15.43
CA HIS A 46 -18.39 -3.81 15.91
C HIS A 46 -19.58 -4.69 15.56
N ILE A 47 -19.35 -5.87 15.00
CA ILE A 47 -20.39 -6.85 14.65
C ILE A 47 -19.99 -8.16 15.29
N MET A 48 -20.78 -8.63 16.25
CA MET A 48 -20.64 -9.91 16.91
C MET A 48 -21.61 -10.90 16.28
N LEU A 49 -21.10 -12.08 15.91
CA LEU A 49 -21.85 -13.12 15.23
C LEU A 49 -21.87 -14.38 16.08
N THR A 50 -22.99 -15.08 16.07
CA THR A 50 -23.09 -16.42 16.65
C THR A 50 -22.27 -17.43 15.86
N LEU A 51 -21.69 -18.40 16.56
CA LEU A 51 -20.93 -19.51 15.95
C LEU A 51 -21.71 -20.83 15.89
N ARG A 52 -23.00 -20.79 16.25
CA ARG A 52 -23.90 -21.95 16.24
C ARG A 52 -25.14 -21.58 15.44
N PRO A 53 -25.64 -22.46 14.57
CA PRO A 53 -26.91 -22.24 13.90
C PRO A 53 -28.06 -22.29 14.91
N LEU A 54 -29.06 -21.44 14.73
CA LEU A 54 -30.31 -21.52 15.48
C LEU A 54 -31.27 -22.44 14.75
N LYS A 55 -31.79 -23.47 15.42
CA LYS A 55 -32.76 -24.40 14.86
C LYS A 55 -34.16 -23.79 14.88
N GLU A 56 -35.06 -24.33 14.06
CA GLU A 56 -36.49 -23.93 14.01
C GLU A 56 -37.18 -24.05 15.38
N ASN A 57 -36.77 -25.02 16.21
CA ASN A 57 -37.29 -25.19 17.57
C ASN A 57 -36.71 -24.20 18.60
N GLY A 58 -35.96 -23.18 18.15
CA GLY A 58 -35.36 -22.15 19.00
C GLY A 58 -34.11 -22.58 19.78
N GLN A 59 -33.61 -23.81 19.58
CA GLN A 59 -32.40 -24.29 20.25
C GLN A 59 -31.15 -24.10 19.40
N TRP A 60 -30.01 -23.89 20.06
CA TRP A 60 -28.71 -23.82 19.39
C TRP A 60 -28.27 -25.20 18.87
N GLY A 61 -27.77 -25.21 17.63
CA GLY A 61 -27.10 -26.35 17.05
C GLY A 61 -25.73 -26.63 17.64
N ALA A 62 -25.22 -27.84 17.34
CA ALA A 62 -23.81 -28.14 17.54
C ALA A 62 -22.98 -27.21 16.64
N LYS A 63 -21.81 -26.78 17.11
CA LYS A 63 -20.84 -25.99 16.31
C LYS A 63 -20.11 -26.87 15.29
N CYS A 64 -19.88 -28.12 15.66
CA CYS A 64 -19.10 -29.09 14.91
C CYS A 64 -19.59 -30.50 15.15
N ARG A 65 -19.23 -31.38 14.24
CA ARG A 65 -19.42 -32.82 14.33
C ARG A 65 -18.10 -33.54 14.07
N LYS A 66 -18.04 -34.79 14.50
CA LYS A 66 -16.95 -35.70 14.14
C LYS A 66 -17.20 -36.27 12.75
N ALA A 67 -16.23 -36.20 11.86
CA ALA A 67 -16.24 -36.87 10.56
C ALA A 67 -15.11 -37.92 10.53
N TYR A 68 -15.38 -39.08 9.95
CA TYR A 68 -14.37 -40.13 9.78
C TYR A 68 -13.61 -39.94 8.47
N ASP A 69 -12.31 -40.20 8.49
CA ASP A 69 -11.48 -40.17 7.28
C ASP A 69 -11.75 -41.45 6.48
N LEU A 70 -11.98 -41.30 5.18
CA LEU A 70 -12.29 -42.40 4.26
C LEU A 70 -11.13 -42.61 3.27
N ASP A 71 -10.89 -43.86 2.89
CA ASP A 71 -9.96 -44.23 1.82
C ASP A 71 -10.57 -44.05 0.43
N GLU A 72 -9.82 -44.39 -0.62
CA GLU A 72 -10.25 -44.28 -2.03
C GLU A 72 -11.50 -45.11 -2.35
N ASN A 73 -11.82 -46.11 -1.53
CA ASN A 73 -12.99 -46.98 -1.67
C ASN A 73 -14.16 -46.53 -0.77
N GLY A 74 -14.03 -45.41 -0.06
CA GLY A 74 -15.04 -44.91 0.88
C GLY A 74 -15.09 -45.65 2.23
N GLN A 75 -14.09 -46.48 2.55
CA GLN A 75 -14.02 -47.19 3.83
C GLN A 75 -13.28 -46.36 4.87
N ARG A 76 -13.63 -46.52 6.15
CA ARG A 76 -13.00 -45.75 7.24
C ARG A 76 -11.54 -46.16 7.40
N ILE A 77 -10.66 -45.19 7.63
CA ILE A 77 -9.22 -45.45 7.84
C ILE A 77 -8.95 -45.80 9.32
N PRO A 78 -8.30 -46.93 9.62
CA PRO A 78 -7.91 -47.28 10.99
C PRO A 78 -6.89 -46.28 11.58
N ASP A 79 -6.97 -46.00 12.88
CA ASP A 79 -6.04 -45.09 13.59
C ASP A 79 -4.79 -45.78 14.16
N GLY A 80 -4.70 -47.10 14.03
CA GLY A 80 -3.58 -47.92 14.56
C GLY A 80 -3.69 -48.26 16.06
N LYS A 81 -4.77 -47.87 16.74
CA LYS A 81 -5.03 -48.12 18.18
C LYS A 81 -6.35 -48.85 18.42
N GLY A 82 -6.93 -49.45 17.38
CA GLY A 82 -8.24 -50.11 17.43
C GLY A 82 -9.42 -49.16 17.21
N GLY A 83 -9.17 -47.90 16.85
CA GLY A 83 -10.18 -46.91 16.48
C GLY A 83 -10.12 -46.52 15.00
N TRP A 84 -10.84 -45.45 14.67
CA TRP A 84 -10.93 -44.90 13.32
C TRP A 84 -10.43 -43.47 13.29
N LYS A 85 -9.61 -43.16 12.28
CA LYS A 85 -9.17 -41.78 12.03
C LYS A 85 -10.39 -40.90 11.80
N ASN A 86 -10.37 -39.73 12.44
CA ASN A 86 -11.45 -38.78 12.38
C ASN A 86 -10.90 -37.37 12.57
N HIS A 87 -11.65 -36.40 12.08
CA HIS A 87 -11.39 -34.99 12.29
C HIS A 87 -12.68 -34.23 12.64
N ARG A 88 -12.49 -33.03 13.17
CA ARG A 88 -13.58 -32.11 13.50
C ARG A 88 -13.98 -31.35 12.24
N VAL A 89 -15.26 -31.40 11.90
CA VAL A 89 -15.86 -30.62 10.81
C VAL A 89 -16.88 -29.66 11.40
N ASP A 90 -16.82 -28.38 11.03
CA ASP A 90 -17.85 -27.42 11.42
C ASP A 90 -19.18 -27.78 10.75
N THR A 91 -20.29 -27.53 11.44
CA THR A 91 -21.64 -27.82 10.90
C THR A 91 -22.13 -26.76 9.92
N THR A 92 -21.41 -25.65 9.82
CA THR A 92 -21.68 -24.50 8.96
C THR A 92 -20.39 -24.10 8.26
N ASP A 93 -20.50 -23.47 7.10
CA ASP A 93 -19.38 -22.92 6.33
C ASP A 93 -18.86 -21.58 6.87
N TRP A 94 -19.47 -21.02 7.92
CA TRP A 94 -19.19 -19.66 8.40
C TRP A 94 -17.72 -19.38 8.72
N ASN A 95 -16.98 -20.38 9.21
CA ASN A 95 -15.55 -20.24 9.57
C ASN A 95 -14.59 -20.55 8.41
N ASP A 96 -15.09 -20.80 7.21
CA ASP A 96 -14.24 -21.07 6.05
C ASP A 96 -13.35 -19.86 5.77
N LYS A 97 -12.05 -20.11 5.65
CA LYS A 97 -11.05 -19.04 5.49
C LYS A 97 -11.31 -18.15 4.27
N GLY A 98 -12.00 -18.67 3.25
CA GLY A 98 -12.40 -17.91 2.05
C GLY A 98 -13.45 -16.82 2.31
N ASN A 99 -14.30 -16.98 3.32
CA ASN A 99 -15.40 -16.05 3.61
C ASN A 99 -14.90 -14.65 3.94
N VAL A 100 -13.72 -14.52 4.55
CA VAL A 100 -13.16 -13.20 4.86
C VAL A 100 -12.98 -12.34 3.60
N GLU A 101 -12.61 -12.95 2.48
CA GLU A 101 -12.40 -12.22 1.23
C GLU A 101 -13.74 -11.82 0.61
N ILE A 102 -14.72 -12.72 0.65
CA ILE A 102 -16.09 -12.46 0.19
C ILE A 102 -16.70 -11.30 0.98
N TRP A 103 -16.68 -11.37 2.31
CA TRP A 103 -17.24 -10.33 3.17
C TRP A 103 -16.55 -8.99 2.98
N ARG A 104 -15.22 -8.97 2.84
CA ARG A 104 -14.47 -7.74 2.54
C ARG A 104 -14.86 -7.14 1.19
N ALA A 105 -15.03 -7.97 0.16
CA ALA A 105 -15.47 -7.53 -1.16
C ALA A 105 -16.88 -6.95 -1.12
N VAL A 106 -17.82 -7.63 -0.45
CA VAL A 106 -19.21 -7.15 -0.31
C VAL A 106 -19.26 -5.87 0.53
N TRP A 107 -18.47 -5.76 1.61
CA TRP A 107 -18.39 -4.53 2.41
C TRP A 107 -17.97 -3.33 1.56
N ALA A 108 -16.93 -3.49 0.73
CA ALA A 108 -16.49 -2.45 -0.18
C ALA A 108 -17.59 -2.07 -1.18
N ALA A 109 -18.28 -3.06 -1.77
CA ALA A 109 -19.38 -2.81 -2.70
C ALA A 109 -20.56 -2.07 -2.05
N CYS A 110 -21.03 -2.51 -0.88
CA CYS A 110 -22.10 -1.86 -0.13
C CYS A 110 -21.73 -0.43 0.24
N THR A 111 -20.51 -0.22 0.75
CA THR A 111 -20.03 1.10 1.15
C THR A 111 -19.95 2.05 -0.05
N ASN A 112 -19.44 1.57 -1.20
CA ASN A 112 -19.37 2.37 -2.42
C ASN A 112 -20.75 2.76 -2.96
N ARG A 113 -21.73 1.84 -2.92
CA ARG A 113 -23.12 2.15 -3.28
C ARG A 113 -23.74 3.19 -2.35
N ALA A 114 -23.47 3.11 -1.05
CA ALA A 114 -23.94 4.08 -0.07
C ALA A 114 -23.33 5.48 -0.31
N LEU A 115 -22.02 5.55 -0.59
CA LEU A 115 -21.34 6.78 -0.96
C LEU A 115 -21.92 7.38 -2.26
N GLU A 116 -22.11 6.55 -3.28
CA GLU A 116 -22.70 6.96 -4.55
C GLU A 116 -24.12 7.51 -4.38
N SER A 117 -24.97 6.81 -3.62
CA SER A 117 -26.34 7.24 -3.33
C SER A 117 -26.40 8.55 -2.54
N ALA A 118 -25.35 8.84 -1.75
CA ALA A 118 -25.17 10.09 -1.04
C ALA A 118 -24.51 11.20 -1.88
N GLY A 119 -24.30 10.98 -3.19
CA GLY A 119 -23.65 11.94 -4.08
C GLY A 119 -22.16 12.17 -3.79
N ARG A 120 -21.52 11.22 -3.10
CA ARG A 120 -20.10 11.31 -2.71
C ARG A 120 -19.20 10.68 -3.77
N PRO A 121 -18.11 11.36 -4.19
CA PRO A 121 -17.16 10.81 -5.17
C PRO A 121 -16.20 9.77 -4.57
N GLU A 122 -16.07 9.68 -3.25
CA GLU A 122 -15.16 8.76 -2.57
C GLU A 122 -15.51 7.29 -2.85
N ARG A 123 -14.48 6.44 -2.99
CA ARG A 123 -14.63 4.99 -3.16
C ARG A 123 -13.58 4.26 -2.35
N ILE A 124 -13.95 3.08 -1.84
CA ILE A 124 -13.06 2.16 -1.13
C ILE A 124 -12.88 0.86 -1.92
N ASP A 125 -11.77 0.18 -1.68
CA ASP A 125 -11.47 -1.12 -2.28
C ASP A 125 -10.80 -2.01 -1.23
N HIS A 126 -11.25 -3.26 -1.13
CA HIS A 126 -10.71 -4.25 -0.19
C HIS A 126 -9.39 -4.86 -0.66
N ARG A 127 -9.07 -4.72 -1.95
CA ARG A 127 -7.87 -5.25 -2.57
C ARG A 127 -6.67 -4.40 -2.18
N SER A 128 -5.51 -5.04 -2.04
CA SER A 128 -4.26 -4.30 -1.90
C SER A 128 -3.96 -3.46 -3.15
N TYR A 129 -3.16 -2.40 -3.02
CA TYR A 129 -2.74 -1.59 -4.17
C TYR A 129 -2.16 -2.44 -5.31
N LYS A 130 -1.42 -3.51 -5.00
CA LYS A 130 -0.89 -4.46 -5.99
C LYS A 130 -2.02 -5.10 -6.82
N ARG A 131 -3.08 -5.60 -6.17
CA ARG A 131 -4.23 -6.23 -6.83
C ARG A 131 -5.08 -5.23 -7.63
N GLN A 132 -5.03 -3.95 -7.27
CA GLN A 132 -5.67 -2.86 -8.01
C GLN A 132 -4.82 -2.33 -9.18
N GLY A 133 -3.55 -2.75 -9.31
CA GLY A 133 -2.61 -2.12 -10.24
C GLY A 133 -2.23 -0.69 -9.87
N ILE A 134 -2.45 -0.29 -8.61
CA ILE A 134 -2.11 1.04 -8.11
C ILE A 134 -0.65 1.09 -7.73
N ASP A 135 0.03 2.08 -8.30
CA ASP A 135 1.46 2.21 -8.18
C ASP A 135 1.91 2.95 -6.91
N LYS A 136 1.52 2.45 -5.73
CA LYS A 136 1.75 3.10 -4.44
C LYS A 136 2.37 2.16 -3.43
N ILE A 137 3.36 2.65 -2.70
CA ILE A 137 3.97 1.97 -1.56
C ILE A 137 2.96 2.01 -0.39
N PRO A 138 2.54 0.87 0.18
CA PRO A 138 1.62 0.84 1.32
C PRO A 138 2.32 1.32 2.60
N SER A 139 1.59 2.01 3.46
CA SER A 139 2.05 2.36 4.80
C SER A 139 2.13 1.13 5.71
N VAL A 140 3.01 1.19 6.71
CA VAL A 140 3.10 0.20 7.80
C VAL A 140 2.08 0.53 8.88
N HIS A 141 1.41 -0.48 9.42
CA HIS A 141 0.51 -0.30 10.55
C HIS A 141 1.31 0.09 11.81
N LEU A 142 1.01 1.25 12.39
CA LEU A 142 1.74 1.78 13.56
C LEU A 142 1.50 0.94 14.83
N GLY A 143 0.28 0.44 15.01
CA GLY A 143 -0.17 -0.14 16.28
C GLY A 143 -0.52 0.91 17.34
N PRO A 144 -1.14 0.49 18.46
CA PRO A 144 -1.70 1.41 19.46
C PRO A 144 -0.65 2.26 20.17
N ALA A 145 0.47 1.67 20.59
CA ALA A 145 1.53 2.35 21.33
C ALA A 145 2.19 3.46 20.51
N ALA A 146 2.65 3.14 19.29
CA ALA A 146 3.27 4.12 18.41
C ALA A 146 2.27 5.23 18.00
N SER A 147 1.00 4.88 17.75
CA SER A 147 -0.03 5.88 17.43
C SER A 147 -0.27 6.86 18.59
N GLN A 148 -0.27 6.39 19.84
CA GLN A 148 -0.39 7.26 21.01
C GLN A 148 0.83 8.17 21.19
N MET A 149 2.04 7.67 20.95
CA MET A 149 3.26 8.48 20.99
C MET A 149 3.24 9.59 19.93
N GLU A 150 2.93 9.26 18.68
CA GLU A 150 2.84 10.23 17.57
C GLU A 150 1.76 11.29 17.82
N LYS A 151 0.61 10.91 18.41
CA LYS A 151 -0.43 11.88 18.83
C LYS A 151 0.05 12.88 19.88
N ARG A 152 1.02 12.50 20.71
CA ARG A 152 1.67 13.38 21.70
C ARG A 152 2.86 14.15 21.11
N GLY A 153 3.08 14.07 19.79
CA GLY A 153 4.20 14.71 19.11
C GLY A 153 5.54 13.97 19.24
N ILE A 154 5.56 12.78 19.85
CA ILE A 154 6.76 11.96 19.98
C ILE A 154 6.94 11.15 18.70
N ARG A 155 8.05 11.39 17.99
CA ARG A 155 8.38 10.64 16.78
C ARG A 155 8.76 9.19 17.10
N THR A 156 8.22 8.27 16.32
CA THR A 156 8.45 6.83 16.39
C THR A 156 9.09 6.33 15.11
N ASP A 157 9.83 5.22 15.19
CA ASP A 157 10.49 4.63 14.01
C ASP A 157 9.46 4.24 12.94
N LYS A 158 8.36 3.58 13.32
CA LYS A 158 7.26 3.23 12.41
C LYS A 158 6.60 4.48 11.80
N GLY A 159 6.50 5.58 12.55
CA GLY A 159 6.02 6.86 12.05
C GLY A 159 6.96 7.50 11.04
N GLU A 160 8.27 7.41 11.26
CA GLU A 160 9.28 7.93 10.34
C GLU A 160 9.30 7.13 9.04
N VAL A 161 9.18 5.80 9.13
CA VAL A 161 8.98 4.93 7.96
C VAL A 161 7.77 5.37 7.15
N ASN A 162 6.63 5.64 7.79
CA ASN A 162 5.43 6.11 7.10
C ASN A 162 5.57 7.51 6.48
N ARG A 163 6.30 8.43 7.13
CA ARG A 163 6.64 9.74 6.56
C ARG A 163 7.53 9.60 5.34
N GLN A 164 8.53 8.72 5.38
CA GLN A 164 9.39 8.40 4.25
C GLN A 164 8.59 7.78 3.10
N ILE A 165 7.72 6.81 3.37
CA ILE A 165 6.82 6.22 2.37
C ILE A 165 5.93 7.28 1.72
N ALA A 166 5.43 8.26 2.49
CA ALA A 166 4.66 9.37 1.94
C ALA A 166 5.51 10.26 1.01
N ALA A 167 6.75 10.56 1.38
CA ALA A 167 7.69 11.31 0.55
C ALA A 167 8.06 10.54 -0.73
N ASP A 168 8.33 9.24 -0.63
CA ASP A 168 8.64 8.34 -1.74
C ASP A 168 7.45 8.27 -2.71
N ASN A 169 6.23 8.08 -2.19
CA ASN A 169 5.02 8.09 -3.01
C ASN A 169 4.80 9.44 -3.73
N LYS A 170 5.10 10.57 -3.07
CA LYS A 170 5.02 11.89 -3.71
C LYS A 170 6.03 12.01 -4.85
N LEU A 171 7.27 11.56 -4.63
CA LEU A 171 8.33 11.54 -5.63
C LEU A 171 7.94 10.66 -6.83
N LEU A 172 7.48 9.42 -6.58
CA LEU A 172 7.08 8.49 -7.62
C LEU A 172 5.91 9.02 -8.46
N LYS A 173 4.92 9.68 -7.82
CA LYS A 173 3.79 10.31 -8.50
C LYS A 173 4.26 11.46 -9.40
N GLU A 174 5.17 12.30 -8.91
CA GLU A 174 5.73 13.43 -9.66
C GLU A 174 6.51 12.96 -10.89
N ILE A 175 7.41 11.97 -10.73
CA ILE A 175 8.20 11.40 -11.82
C ILE A 175 7.28 10.77 -12.87
N LYS A 176 6.34 9.92 -12.45
CA LYS A 176 5.37 9.28 -13.36
C LYS A 176 4.62 10.30 -14.20
N ALA A 177 4.12 11.37 -13.57
CA ALA A 177 3.39 12.43 -14.26
C ALA A 177 4.28 13.17 -15.28
N ARG A 178 5.53 13.50 -14.93
CA ARG A 178 6.48 14.15 -15.85
C ARG A 178 6.85 13.27 -17.02
N ILE A 179 7.29 12.02 -16.76
CA ILE A 179 7.65 11.07 -17.82
C ILE A 179 6.48 10.89 -18.77
N THR A 180 5.26 10.69 -18.26
CA THR A 180 4.08 10.50 -19.11
C THR A 180 3.84 11.71 -20.03
N ARG A 181 3.96 12.94 -19.51
CA ARG A 181 3.79 14.16 -20.32
C ARG A 181 4.90 14.30 -21.35
N LEU A 182 6.16 14.14 -20.95
CA LEU A 182 7.32 14.28 -21.82
C LEU A 182 7.35 13.21 -22.91
N TYR A 183 6.97 11.98 -22.58
CA TYR A 183 6.87 10.88 -23.54
C TYR A 183 5.83 11.20 -24.61
N ARG A 184 4.63 11.63 -24.22
CA ARG A 184 3.58 12.03 -25.18
C ARG A 184 4.01 13.20 -26.04
N TRP A 185 4.63 14.21 -25.45
CA TRP A 185 5.10 15.39 -26.17
C TRP A 185 6.22 15.05 -27.17
N SER A 186 7.28 14.37 -26.73
CA SER A 186 8.39 13.98 -27.59
C SER A 186 7.92 13.08 -28.74
N LYS A 187 6.99 12.15 -28.47
CA LYS A 187 6.38 11.31 -29.51
C LYS A 187 5.63 12.15 -30.56
N ALA A 188 4.78 13.06 -30.11
CA ALA A 188 4.05 13.95 -31.02
C ALA A 188 5.01 14.84 -31.84
N GLU A 189 6.13 15.28 -31.27
CA GLU A 189 7.14 16.05 -32.00
C GLU A 189 7.85 15.21 -33.07
N THR A 190 8.15 13.93 -32.79
CA THR A 190 8.76 13.03 -33.76
C THR A 190 7.85 12.67 -34.93
N GLU A 191 6.53 12.72 -34.72
CA GLU A 191 5.53 12.44 -35.76
C GLU A 191 5.28 13.63 -36.71
N LYS A 192 5.80 14.83 -36.39
CA LYS A 192 5.69 16.01 -37.26
C LYS A 192 6.57 15.87 -38.51
N PRO A 193 6.16 16.47 -39.65
CA PRO A 193 7.02 16.60 -40.83
C PRO A 193 8.35 17.28 -40.46
N GLN A 194 9.47 16.87 -41.07
CA GLN A 194 10.81 17.43 -40.79
C GLN A 194 10.87 18.96 -40.87
N THR A 195 10.06 19.60 -41.71
CA THR A 195 9.94 21.06 -41.83
C THR A 195 9.24 21.74 -40.66
N GLN A 196 8.49 21.00 -39.85
CA GLN A 196 7.75 21.47 -38.67
C GLN A 196 8.29 20.91 -37.35
N GLN A 197 9.34 20.09 -37.40
CA GLN A 197 10.00 19.58 -36.20
C GLN A 197 10.78 20.71 -35.53
N SER A 198 10.57 20.86 -34.22
CA SER A 198 11.36 21.81 -33.43
C SER A 198 12.82 21.40 -33.42
N SER A 199 13.72 22.27 -33.90
CA SER A 199 15.16 22.06 -33.74
C SER A 199 15.52 22.17 -32.26
N LEU A 200 16.18 21.13 -31.71
CA LEU A 200 16.64 21.11 -30.32
C LEU A 200 17.54 22.30 -30.00
N THR A 201 18.43 22.66 -30.93
CA THR A 201 19.33 23.81 -30.82
C THR A 201 18.53 25.12 -30.79
N ALA A 202 17.53 25.26 -31.68
CA ALA A 202 16.67 26.44 -31.71
C ALA A 202 15.81 26.57 -30.44
N LEU A 203 15.27 25.46 -29.93
CA LEU A 203 14.53 25.46 -28.67
C LEU A 203 15.42 25.82 -27.48
N TRP A 204 16.67 25.35 -27.47
CA TRP A 204 17.65 25.70 -26.45
C TRP A 204 18.02 27.19 -26.50
N GLU A 205 18.31 27.74 -27.69
CA GLU A 205 18.59 29.17 -27.88
C GLU A 205 17.39 30.03 -27.48
N ALA A 206 16.18 29.66 -27.92
CA ALA A 206 14.96 30.37 -27.57
C ALA A 206 14.68 30.33 -26.06
N GLN A 207 15.01 29.23 -25.38
CA GLN A 207 14.88 29.13 -23.93
C GLN A 207 15.77 30.15 -23.21
N GLN A 208 16.97 30.44 -23.74
CA GLN A 208 17.87 31.45 -23.20
C GLN A 208 17.34 32.87 -23.40
N GLN A 209 16.72 33.14 -24.55
CA GLN A 209 16.16 34.45 -24.87
C GLN A 209 14.86 34.74 -24.09
N LEU A 210 13.97 33.75 -23.97
CA LEU A 210 12.67 33.90 -23.31
C LEU A 210 12.77 34.02 -21.78
N ASN A 211 13.83 33.47 -21.17
CA ASN A 211 14.02 33.49 -19.72
C ASN A 211 15.04 34.55 -19.26
N ALA A 212 15.09 35.74 -19.88
CA ALA A 212 16.00 36.82 -19.47
C ALA A 212 15.43 37.59 -18.26
N PRO A 213 15.80 37.26 -17.01
CA PRO A 213 15.15 37.79 -15.82
C PRO A 213 15.77 39.14 -15.46
N HIS A 214 14.97 40.09 -14.99
CA HIS A 214 15.49 41.41 -14.63
C HIS A 214 16.24 41.43 -13.29
N THR A 215 15.97 40.47 -12.40
CA THR A 215 16.61 40.38 -11.07
C THR A 215 17.88 39.52 -11.09
N ARG A 216 18.86 39.88 -10.25
CA ARG A 216 20.12 39.11 -10.10
C ARG A 216 19.88 37.65 -9.70
N THR A 217 18.98 37.42 -8.75
CA THR A 217 18.58 36.08 -8.29
C THR A 217 17.89 35.29 -9.40
N GLY A 218 17.05 35.95 -10.20
CA GLY A 218 16.42 35.35 -11.38
C GLY A 218 17.47 34.93 -12.42
N LYS A 219 18.42 35.80 -12.76
CA LYS A 219 19.51 35.52 -13.72
C LYS A 219 20.33 34.30 -13.30
N ILE A 220 20.74 34.23 -12.03
CA ILE A 220 21.49 33.08 -11.49
C ILE A 220 20.68 31.79 -11.65
N ARG A 221 19.39 31.82 -11.31
CA ARG A 221 18.51 30.67 -11.47
C ARG A 221 18.38 30.26 -12.93
N ALA A 222 18.09 31.18 -13.85
CA ALA A 222 17.98 30.89 -15.28
C ALA A 222 19.26 30.24 -15.84
N LEU A 223 20.44 30.74 -15.44
CA LEU A 223 21.73 30.16 -15.81
C LEU A 223 21.89 28.72 -15.29
N GLN A 224 21.59 28.47 -14.02
CA GLN A 224 21.63 27.12 -13.44
C GLN A 224 20.67 26.17 -14.17
N GLU A 225 19.48 26.66 -14.50
CA GLU A 225 18.45 25.89 -15.19
C GLU A 225 18.84 25.54 -16.63
N SER A 226 19.48 26.47 -17.35
CA SER A 226 20.02 26.21 -18.69
C SER A 226 21.22 25.27 -18.65
N ALA A 227 22.12 25.44 -17.67
CA ALA A 227 23.27 24.56 -17.48
C ALA A 227 22.81 23.11 -17.25
N ALA A 228 21.77 22.90 -16.43
CA ALA A 228 21.22 21.57 -16.18
C ALA A 228 20.68 20.89 -17.45
N LEU A 229 19.97 21.64 -18.31
CA LEU A 229 19.49 21.12 -19.59
C LEU A 229 20.65 20.80 -20.54
N PHE A 230 21.63 21.69 -20.63
CA PHE A 230 22.82 21.47 -21.46
C PHE A 230 23.59 20.22 -21.02
N SER A 231 23.86 20.09 -19.72
CA SER A 231 24.49 18.90 -19.15
C SER A 231 23.69 17.64 -19.43
N PHE A 232 22.35 17.68 -19.32
CA PHE A 232 21.50 16.54 -19.65
C PHE A 232 21.62 16.14 -21.14
N LEU A 233 21.50 17.09 -22.06
CA LEU A 233 21.58 16.82 -23.50
C LEU A 233 22.98 16.30 -23.88
N GLN A 234 24.03 16.97 -23.42
CA GLN A 234 25.42 16.62 -23.73
C GLN A 234 25.81 15.25 -23.14
N ALA A 235 25.51 15.00 -21.86
CA ALA A 235 25.87 13.74 -21.19
C ALA A 235 25.14 12.52 -21.79
N ASN A 236 24.00 12.75 -22.44
CA ASN A 236 23.23 11.70 -23.11
C ASN A 236 23.37 11.72 -24.65
N GLY A 237 24.22 12.58 -25.21
CA GLY A 237 24.46 12.66 -26.66
C GLY A 237 23.21 13.03 -27.49
N ILE A 238 22.29 13.82 -26.92
CA ILE A 238 21.01 14.15 -27.53
C ILE A 238 21.15 15.37 -28.43
N GLN A 239 21.00 15.14 -29.74
CA GLN A 239 21.08 16.16 -30.78
C GLN A 239 19.77 16.28 -31.58
N SER A 240 18.90 15.26 -31.54
CA SER A 240 17.62 15.24 -32.26
C SER A 240 16.42 14.95 -31.36
N MET A 241 15.22 15.39 -31.76
CA MET A 241 13.99 15.11 -31.03
C MET A 241 13.70 13.60 -30.95
N GLN A 242 14.16 12.82 -31.93
CA GLN A 242 14.10 11.36 -31.90
C GLN A 242 14.97 10.79 -30.77
N GLN A 243 16.23 11.22 -30.66
CA GLN A 243 17.11 10.80 -29.56
C GLN A 243 16.56 11.22 -28.19
N LEU A 244 15.92 12.40 -28.11
CA LEU A 244 15.24 12.82 -26.89
C LEU A 244 14.06 11.90 -26.55
N HIS A 245 13.25 11.52 -27.55
CA HIS A 245 12.13 10.59 -27.37
C HIS A 245 12.61 9.22 -26.88
N GLU A 246 13.63 8.65 -27.55
CA GLU A 246 14.27 7.39 -27.17
C GLU A 246 14.80 7.45 -25.74
N LYS A 247 15.44 8.56 -25.36
CA LYS A 247 15.92 8.75 -23.99
C LYS A 247 14.78 8.81 -22.97
N ILE A 248 13.70 9.52 -23.26
CA ILE A 248 12.53 9.58 -22.37
C ILE A 248 11.88 8.19 -22.24
N ALA A 249 11.84 7.40 -23.31
CA ALA A 249 11.37 6.02 -23.29
C ALA A 249 12.26 5.12 -22.40
N ASP A 250 13.59 5.22 -22.53
CA ASP A 250 14.56 4.55 -21.64
C ASP A 250 14.35 4.96 -20.16
N MET A 251 14.20 6.26 -19.88
CA MET A 251 13.92 6.76 -18.53
C MET A 251 12.60 6.21 -17.97
N ASN A 252 11.57 6.05 -18.81
CA ASN A 252 10.31 5.43 -18.42
C ASN A 252 10.51 3.95 -18.02
N SER A 253 11.28 3.18 -18.78
CA SER A 253 11.62 1.80 -18.41
C SER A 253 12.37 1.75 -17.08
N ARG A 254 13.44 2.55 -16.95
CA ARG A 254 14.25 2.64 -15.72
C ARG A 254 13.42 3.04 -14.51
N TYR A 255 12.42 3.91 -14.68
CA TYR A 255 11.50 4.28 -13.62
C TYR A 255 10.73 3.05 -13.10
N TYR A 256 10.16 2.22 -13.97
CA TYR A 256 9.44 1.03 -13.50
C TYR A 256 10.39 0.00 -12.87
N ASP A 257 11.61 -0.14 -13.38
CA ASP A 257 12.63 -1.03 -12.81
C ASP A 257 13.06 -0.60 -11.40
N LEU A 258 13.48 0.66 -11.23
CA LEU A 258 13.90 1.22 -9.94
C LEU A 258 12.75 1.17 -8.93
N ARG A 259 11.54 1.51 -9.36
CA ARG A 259 10.36 1.43 -8.50
C ARG A 259 10.11 -0.02 -8.07
N GLY A 260 10.22 -0.97 -9.00
CA GLY A 260 10.07 -2.39 -8.71
C GLY A 260 11.06 -2.87 -7.66
N LYS A 261 12.33 -2.45 -7.74
CA LYS A 261 13.37 -2.74 -6.74
C LYS A 261 13.04 -2.15 -5.38
N ILE A 262 12.70 -0.87 -5.32
CA ILE A 262 12.30 -0.18 -4.07
C ILE A 262 11.14 -0.91 -3.39
N VAL A 263 10.07 -1.20 -4.12
CA VAL A 263 8.88 -1.86 -3.56
C VAL A 263 9.18 -3.29 -3.09
N LYS A 264 10.04 -4.03 -3.81
CA LYS A 264 10.47 -5.36 -3.39
C LYS A 264 11.31 -5.30 -2.10
N ALA A 265 12.27 -4.38 -2.04
CA ALA A 265 13.11 -4.17 -0.86
C ALA A 265 12.26 -3.80 0.37
N GLU A 266 11.33 -2.85 0.24
CA GLU A 266 10.44 -2.45 1.35
C GLU A 266 9.57 -3.60 1.87
N ARG A 267 9.00 -4.41 0.97
CA ARG A 267 8.21 -5.58 1.37
C ARG A 267 9.06 -6.58 2.13
N ARG A 268 10.29 -6.82 1.67
CA ARG A 268 11.19 -7.77 2.33
C ARG A 268 11.66 -7.24 3.68
N ILE A 269 12.02 -5.97 3.77
CA ILE A 269 12.33 -5.30 5.04
C ILE A 269 11.17 -5.46 6.01
N ALA A 270 9.94 -5.14 5.61
CA ALA A 270 8.77 -5.26 6.49
C ALA A 270 8.56 -6.68 7.05
N ILE A 271 8.73 -7.70 6.22
CA ILE A 271 8.65 -9.12 6.63
C ILE A 271 9.75 -9.44 7.65
N LEU A 272 10.99 -9.06 7.37
CA LEU A 272 12.12 -9.34 8.25
C LEU A 272 12.01 -8.58 9.59
N THR A 273 11.52 -7.34 9.55
CA THR A 273 11.24 -6.54 10.75
C THR A 273 10.19 -7.22 11.62
N GLU A 274 9.08 -7.70 11.04
CA GLU A 274 8.06 -8.44 11.80
C GLU A 274 8.64 -9.71 12.44
N ARG A 275 9.47 -10.47 11.72
CA ARG A 275 10.16 -11.64 12.27
C ARG A 275 11.07 -11.29 13.43
N GLY A 276 11.82 -10.19 13.31
CA GLY A 276 12.66 -9.65 14.38
C GLY A 276 11.83 -9.27 15.61
N GLU A 277 10.74 -8.53 15.42
CA GLU A 277 9.81 -8.14 16.49
C GLU A 277 9.21 -9.38 17.21
N MET A 278 8.77 -10.40 16.45
CA MET A 278 8.25 -11.64 17.03
C MET A 278 9.32 -12.41 17.81
N TRP A 279 10.55 -12.44 17.31
CA TRP A 279 11.67 -13.06 18.01
C TRP A 279 12.01 -12.33 19.32
N GLU A 280 12.00 -11.00 19.31
CA GLU A 280 12.25 -10.18 20.49
C GLU A 280 11.16 -10.40 21.55
N GLN A 281 9.89 -10.35 21.15
CA GLN A 281 8.75 -10.63 22.05
C GLN A 281 8.83 -12.03 22.66
N TYR A 282 9.15 -13.04 21.85
CA TYR A 282 9.33 -14.41 22.34
C TYR A 282 10.40 -14.46 23.43
N ASN A 283 11.58 -13.86 23.20
CA ASN A 283 12.67 -13.88 24.17
C ASN A 283 12.37 -13.05 25.43
N GLN A 284 11.74 -11.88 25.27
CA GLN A 284 11.40 -10.99 26.37
C GLN A 284 10.45 -11.66 27.37
N TYR A 285 9.42 -12.36 26.88
CA TYR A 285 8.37 -12.92 27.73
C TYR A 285 8.54 -14.42 28.04
N LYS A 286 9.58 -15.07 27.49
CA LYS A 286 9.90 -16.48 27.76
C LYS A 286 10.07 -16.78 29.25
N SER A 287 10.62 -15.85 30.03
CA SER A 287 10.83 -16.03 31.47
C SER A 287 9.50 -16.07 32.22
N ILE A 288 8.56 -15.18 31.88
CA ILE A 288 7.21 -15.11 32.48
C ILE A 288 6.41 -16.36 32.14
N HIS A 289 6.45 -16.81 30.88
CA HIS A 289 5.78 -18.06 30.49
C HIS A 289 6.40 -19.29 31.19
N LYS A 290 7.73 -19.31 31.41
CA LYS A 290 8.38 -20.35 32.23
C LYS A 290 7.97 -20.29 33.71
N GLN A 291 7.72 -19.10 34.25
CA GLN A 291 7.22 -18.95 35.62
C GLN A 291 5.80 -19.51 35.75
N LEU A 292 4.92 -19.23 34.79
CA LEU A 292 3.55 -19.77 34.75
C LEU A 292 3.54 -21.30 34.90
N ALA A 293 4.42 -22.01 34.19
CA ALA A 293 4.53 -23.47 34.27
C ALA A 293 4.94 -24.00 35.67
N LYS A 294 5.48 -23.14 36.53
CA LYS A 294 5.88 -23.45 37.92
C LYS A 294 4.88 -22.96 38.96
N VAL A 295 3.86 -22.19 38.57
CA VAL A 295 2.83 -21.68 39.48
C VAL A 295 1.92 -22.84 39.88
N LYS A 296 1.64 -22.97 41.19
CA LYS A 296 0.70 -23.97 41.71
C LYS A 296 -0.71 -23.75 41.13
N PRO A 297 -1.50 -24.81 40.88
CA PRO A 297 -2.81 -24.70 40.25
C PRO A 297 -3.73 -23.64 40.89
N GLU A 298 -3.71 -23.51 42.22
CA GLU A 298 -4.59 -22.61 42.98
C GLU A 298 -4.27 -21.12 42.78
N LYS A 299 -3.04 -20.78 42.36
CA LYS A 299 -2.60 -19.39 42.12
C LYS A 299 -2.43 -19.07 40.64
N ARG A 300 -2.72 -20.03 39.76
CA ARG A 300 -2.46 -19.93 38.33
C ARG A 300 -3.33 -18.87 37.68
N GLU A 301 -4.62 -18.83 38.01
CA GLU A 301 -5.56 -17.85 37.45
C GLU A 301 -5.15 -16.40 37.80
N GLN A 302 -4.75 -16.14 39.04
CA GLN A 302 -4.29 -14.81 39.46
C GLN A 302 -3.01 -14.39 38.73
N PHE A 303 -2.08 -15.33 38.51
CA PHE A 303 -0.86 -15.08 37.74
C PHE A 303 -1.19 -14.78 36.27
N GLU A 304 -2.07 -15.56 35.66
CA GLU A 304 -2.52 -15.38 34.29
C GLU A 304 -3.25 -14.04 34.11
N GLN A 305 -4.07 -13.61 35.07
CA GLN A 305 -4.69 -12.28 35.05
C GLN A 305 -3.64 -11.16 35.14
N ARG A 306 -2.66 -11.30 36.04
CA ARG A 306 -1.61 -10.29 36.26
C ARG A 306 -0.66 -10.15 35.07
N HIS A 307 -0.38 -11.25 34.38
CA HIS A 307 0.55 -11.32 33.24
C HIS A 307 -0.16 -11.61 31.91
N SER A 308 -1.45 -11.32 31.83
CA SER A 308 -2.31 -11.70 30.70
C SER A 308 -1.74 -11.20 29.37
N ARG A 309 -1.30 -9.94 29.34
CA ARG A 309 -0.72 -9.31 28.15
C ARG A 309 0.56 -10.00 27.71
N GLU A 310 1.49 -10.23 28.62
CA GLU A 310 2.79 -10.83 28.35
C GLU A 310 2.63 -12.28 27.86
N LEU A 311 1.72 -13.03 28.46
CA LEU A 311 1.41 -14.40 28.05
C LEU A 311 0.78 -14.44 26.66
N ILE A 312 -0.20 -13.56 26.37
CA ILE A 312 -0.80 -13.46 25.03
C ILE A 312 0.24 -13.11 23.96
N LEU A 313 1.13 -12.16 24.25
CA LEU A 313 2.20 -11.77 23.33
C LEU A 313 3.20 -12.90 23.11
N TYR A 314 3.60 -13.60 24.18
CA TYR A 314 4.46 -14.77 24.08
C TYR A 314 3.81 -15.88 23.24
N ASP A 315 2.55 -16.22 23.49
CA ASP A 315 1.84 -17.29 22.79
C ASP A 315 1.62 -16.96 21.31
N ALA A 316 1.40 -15.68 20.99
CA ALA A 316 1.35 -15.21 19.61
C ALA A 316 2.71 -15.36 18.92
N ALA A 317 3.78 -14.87 19.55
CA ALA A 317 5.14 -14.96 19.02
C ALA A 317 5.63 -16.42 18.88
N ALA A 318 5.33 -17.27 19.86
CA ALA A 318 5.68 -18.69 19.84
C ALA A 318 4.97 -19.43 18.70
N ARG A 319 3.68 -19.16 18.47
CA ARG A 319 2.94 -19.70 17.32
C ARG A 319 3.53 -19.23 16.00
N TYR A 320 3.79 -17.93 15.85
CA TYR A 320 4.39 -17.36 14.65
C TYR A 320 5.74 -18.01 14.31
N LEU A 321 6.65 -18.09 15.29
CA LEU A 321 7.98 -18.68 15.09
C LEU A 321 7.90 -20.18 14.81
N LYS A 322 6.92 -20.88 15.40
CA LYS A 322 6.65 -22.29 15.08
C LYS A 322 6.20 -22.44 13.63
N GLU A 323 5.22 -21.66 13.19
CA GLU A 323 4.73 -21.69 11.81
C GLU A 323 5.84 -21.37 10.80
N LEU A 324 6.70 -20.40 11.13
CA LEU A 324 7.87 -20.05 10.31
C LEU A 324 8.87 -21.21 10.20
N LYS A 325 9.12 -21.91 11.32
CA LYS A 325 9.97 -23.09 11.32
C LYS A 325 9.34 -24.26 10.55
N ASP A 326 8.04 -24.47 10.72
CA ASP A 326 7.27 -25.52 10.04
C ASP A 326 7.21 -25.28 8.52
N SER A 327 7.28 -24.02 8.07
CA SER A 327 7.43 -23.67 6.64
C SER A 327 8.85 -23.84 6.10
N GLY A 328 9.78 -24.37 6.90
CA GLY A 328 11.18 -24.61 6.52
C GLY A 328 12.08 -23.38 6.62
N GLU A 329 11.61 -22.28 7.20
CA GLU A 329 12.42 -21.07 7.34
C GLU A 329 13.23 -21.08 8.64
N ALA A 330 14.52 -20.75 8.53
CA ALA A 330 15.41 -20.69 9.68
C ALA A 330 15.19 -19.41 10.51
N ILE A 331 15.17 -19.55 11.84
CA ILE A 331 15.07 -18.43 12.78
C ILE A 331 16.46 -17.85 12.99
N THR A 332 16.81 -16.82 12.21
CA THR A 332 18.16 -16.23 12.18
C THR A 332 18.14 -14.70 12.36
N PRO A 333 17.86 -14.20 13.57
CA PRO A 333 17.67 -12.76 13.82
C PRO A 333 18.83 -11.87 13.37
N LYS A 334 20.08 -12.32 13.57
CA LYS A 334 21.27 -11.59 13.11
C LYS A 334 21.35 -11.52 11.59
N ALA A 335 20.98 -12.59 10.89
CA ALA A 335 20.98 -12.61 9.43
C ALA A 335 19.84 -11.76 8.86
N TRP A 336 18.66 -11.80 9.50
CA TRP A 336 17.54 -10.93 9.14
C TRP A 336 17.91 -9.45 9.28
N GLN A 337 18.60 -9.07 10.37
CA GLN A 337 19.06 -7.69 10.54
C GLN A 337 20.08 -7.28 9.48
N LEU A 338 21.06 -8.15 9.18
CA LEU A 338 22.04 -7.89 8.13
C LEU A 338 21.37 -7.71 6.75
N GLU A 339 20.38 -8.53 6.43
CA GLU A 339 19.61 -8.41 5.19
C GLU A 339 18.80 -7.10 5.15
N ILE A 340 18.18 -6.70 6.28
CA ILE A 340 17.49 -5.40 6.39
C ILE A 340 18.46 -4.25 6.08
N ASP A 341 19.66 -4.25 6.67
CA ASP A 341 20.62 -3.17 6.50
C ASP A 341 21.10 -3.06 5.04
N GLN A 342 21.36 -4.22 4.40
CA GLN A 342 21.72 -4.28 2.98
C GLN A 342 20.59 -3.79 2.07
N LEU A 343 19.36 -4.21 2.33
CA LEU A 343 18.19 -3.78 1.56
C LEU A 343 17.91 -2.29 1.76
N ALA A 344 18.12 -1.76 2.97
CA ALA A 344 17.96 -0.34 3.26
C ALA A 344 18.97 0.50 2.50
N ALA A 345 20.25 0.09 2.48
CA ALA A 345 21.29 0.75 1.70
C ALA A 345 21.01 0.70 0.19
N GLY A 346 20.59 -0.46 -0.33
CA GLY A 346 20.17 -0.61 -1.73
C GLY A 346 18.99 0.28 -2.10
N LYS A 347 17.94 0.31 -1.26
CA LYS A 347 16.79 1.19 -1.43
C LYS A 347 17.20 2.67 -1.46
N GLN A 348 18.11 3.09 -0.58
CA GLN A 348 18.61 4.45 -0.54
C GLN A 348 19.27 4.84 -1.86
N THR A 349 20.12 3.97 -2.41
CA THR A 349 20.75 4.16 -3.72
C THR A 349 19.72 4.29 -4.84
N ASP A 350 18.74 3.38 -4.90
CA ASP A 350 17.66 3.44 -5.91
C ASP A 350 16.82 4.72 -5.78
N THR A 351 16.59 5.18 -4.54
CA THR A 351 15.86 6.42 -4.27
C THR A 351 16.66 7.66 -4.70
N LEU A 352 17.99 7.65 -4.54
CA LEU A 352 18.86 8.71 -5.05
C LEU A 352 18.84 8.74 -6.59
N ALA A 353 18.86 7.58 -7.25
CA ALA A 353 18.71 7.49 -8.70
C ALA A 353 17.36 8.05 -9.17
N MET A 354 16.26 7.78 -8.46
CA MET A 354 14.94 8.40 -8.71
C MET A 354 14.97 9.92 -8.57
N LYS A 355 15.66 10.45 -7.55
CA LYS A 355 15.80 11.90 -7.35
C LYS A 355 16.61 12.54 -8.49
N ALA A 356 17.70 11.92 -8.93
CA ALA A 356 18.49 12.38 -10.08
C ALA A 356 17.63 12.42 -11.35
N MET A 357 16.94 11.31 -11.65
CA MET A 357 16.00 11.23 -12.78
C MET A 357 14.93 12.33 -12.73
N ARG A 358 14.41 12.65 -11.53
CA ARG A 358 13.44 13.76 -11.38
C ARG A 358 14.04 15.09 -11.83
N GLU A 359 15.29 15.39 -11.49
CA GLU A 359 15.94 16.64 -11.88
C GLU A 359 16.20 16.68 -13.39
N ASP A 360 16.62 15.57 -14.01
CA ASP A 360 16.73 15.44 -15.47
C ASP A 360 15.40 15.74 -16.17
N LEU A 361 14.31 15.13 -15.68
CA LEU A 361 12.97 15.37 -16.23
C LEU A 361 12.50 16.82 -16.05
N LYS A 362 12.94 17.52 -14.99
CA LYS A 362 12.64 18.96 -14.85
C LYS A 362 13.34 19.77 -15.93
N ALA A 363 14.59 19.42 -16.26
CA ALA A 363 15.33 20.11 -17.29
C ALA A 363 14.62 19.97 -18.65
N VAL A 364 14.22 18.74 -19.02
CA VAL A 364 13.48 18.47 -20.26
C VAL A 364 12.08 19.10 -20.27
N GLU A 365 11.39 19.12 -19.12
CA GLU A 365 10.07 19.77 -18.99
C GLU A 365 10.11 21.27 -19.29
N ARG A 366 11.25 21.94 -19.05
CA ARG A 366 11.42 23.35 -19.46
C ARG A 366 11.53 23.50 -20.96
N LEU A 367 12.33 22.66 -21.61
CA LEU A 367 12.46 22.64 -23.08
C LEU A 367 11.08 22.48 -23.74
N ARG A 368 10.25 21.57 -23.22
CA ARG A 368 8.84 21.40 -23.66
C ARG A 368 8.04 22.70 -23.53
N LYS A 369 8.12 23.39 -22.39
CA LYS A 369 7.38 24.64 -22.17
C LYS A 369 7.82 25.73 -23.14
N THR A 370 9.12 25.82 -23.43
CA THR A 370 9.66 26.75 -24.42
C THR A 370 9.05 26.46 -25.80
N ALA A 371 9.02 25.19 -26.22
CA ALA A 371 8.41 24.79 -27.48
C ALA A 371 6.91 25.15 -27.56
N GLU A 372 6.16 24.91 -26.47
CA GLU A 372 4.75 25.30 -26.37
C GLU A 372 4.55 26.83 -26.47
N GLN A 373 5.45 27.62 -25.87
CA GLN A 373 5.37 29.08 -25.91
C GLN A 373 5.69 29.66 -27.30
N LEU A 374 6.72 29.14 -27.97
CA LEU A 374 7.05 29.54 -29.34
C LEU A 374 5.91 29.23 -30.31
N SER A 375 5.34 28.02 -30.22
CA SER A 375 4.21 27.63 -31.06
C SER A 375 2.98 28.52 -30.85
N ARG A 376 2.75 29.01 -29.63
CA ARG A 376 1.70 30.01 -29.35
C ARG A 376 2.01 31.36 -29.99
N GLN A 377 3.23 31.87 -29.81
CA GLN A 377 3.65 33.15 -30.41
C GLN A 377 3.57 33.14 -31.94
N GLU A 378 3.89 32.02 -32.59
CA GLU A 378 3.74 31.87 -34.04
C GLU A 378 2.28 31.90 -34.49
N ARG A 379 1.37 31.27 -33.73
CA ARG A 379 -0.07 31.32 -34.01
C ARG A 379 -0.66 32.71 -33.80
N ASP A 380 -0.24 33.42 -32.76
CA ASP A 380 -0.71 34.78 -32.50
C ASP A 380 -0.23 35.75 -33.59
N LYS A 381 1.04 35.62 -34.03
CA LYS A 381 1.59 36.38 -35.16
C LYS A 381 0.91 36.09 -36.50
N SER A 382 0.40 34.87 -36.72
CA SER A 382 -0.34 34.54 -37.95
C SER A 382 -1.80 35.03 -37.91
N HIS A 383 -2.35 35.26 -36.71
CA HIS A 383 -3.67 35.86 -36.54
C HIS A 383 -3.65 37.40 -36.69
N ASP A 384 -2.59 38.07 -36.26
CA ASP A 384 -2.43 39.53 -36.42
C ASP A 384 -2.12 39.96 -37.87
N ARG A 385 -1.76 39.01 -38.76
CA ARG A 385 -1.66 39.23 -40.21
C ARG A 385 -2.99 38.89 -40.92
N GLY A 386 -4.11 39.39 -40.42
CA GLY A 386 -5.36 39.46 -41.17
C GLY A 386 -5.19 40.32 -42.44
N PRO A 387 -5.92 40.05 -43.53
CA PRO A 387 -5.59 40.62 -44.83
C PRO A 387 -5.76 42.14 -44.81
N GLU A 388 -4.66 42.86 -45.00
CA GLU A 388 -4.71 44.25 -45.45
C GLU A 388 -5.51 44.25 -46.77
N ARG A 389 -6.73 44.78 -46.71
CA ARG A 389 -7.59 45.07 -47.87
C ARG A 389 -7.63 46.57 -48.09
#